data_AF-A0A8J7MXI5-F1
#
_entry.id   AF-A0A8J7MXI5-F1
#
_cell.length_a   1.000
_cell.length_b   1.000
_cell.length_c   1.000
_cell.angle_alpha   90.00
_cell.angle_beta   90.00
_cell.angle_gamma   90.00
#
_symmetry.space_group_name_H-M   'P 1'
#
loop_
_entity.id
_entity.type
_entity.pdbx_description
1 polymer ?
#
loop_
_entity_poly.entity_id
_entity_poly.type
_entity_poly.pdbx_seq_one_letter_code
_entity_poly.pdbx_strand_id
1 'polypeptide(L)'
;MRDYWLSKLFYDVQSAAAEYRADRAKFLARYPLRPEVKEALLRDDVAFLAPRVNAYLLRFYFGAAGMKDEEFIRRLREIAPAKSVAAEAAHG
;
A
#
# COMPACT_ATOMS: atom_id res chain seq x y z
N MET A 1 -10.37 7.26 -10.65
CA MET A 1 -11.27 6.53 -9.74
C MET A 1 -10.40 5.62 -8.87
N ARG A 2 -10.38 5.78 -7.54
CA ARG A 2 -9.58 4.93 -6.65
C ARG A 2 -10.20 3.53 -6.62
N ASP A 3 -9.36 2.50 -6.61
CA ASP A 3 -9.79 1.10 -6.65
C ASP A 3 -10.42 0.71 -5.30
N TYR A 4 -11.73 0.45 -5.30
CA TYR A 4 -12.50 0.10 -4.10
C TYR A 4 -12.00 -1.20 -3.47
N TRP A 5 -11.78 -2.24 -4.29
CA TRP A 5 -11.35 -3.55 -3.80
C TRP A 5 -9.95 -3.51 -3.23
N LEU A 6 -9.06 -2.70 -3.80
CA LEU A 6 -7.73 -2.47 -3.26
C LEU A 6 -7.79 -1.76 -1.90
N SER A 7 -8.63 -0.74 -1.78
CA SER A 7 -8.80 -0.01 -0.51
C SER A 7 -9.44 -0.90 0.56
N LYS A 8 -10.43 -1.72 0.20
CA LYS A 8 -11.07 -2.69 1.09
C LYS A 8 -10.07 -3.75 1.58
N LEU A 9 -9.24 -4.28 0.68
CA LEU A 9 -8.17 -5.21 1.05
C LEU A 9 -7.21 -4.59 2.07
N PHE A 10 -6.78 -3.34 1.85
CA PHE A 10 -5.86 -2.66 2.79
C PHE A 10 -6.47 -2.42 4.16
N TYR A 11 -7.79 -2.22 4.23
CA TYR A 11 -8.50 -2.17 5.50
C TYR A 11 -8.52 -3.54 6.18
N ASP A 12 -8.91 -4.59 5.46
CA ASP A 12 -9.08 -5.93 6.03
C ASP A 12 -7.77 -6.55 6.53
N VAL A 13 -6.67 -6.31 5.80
CA VAL A 13 -5.32 -6.76 6.19
C VAL A 13 -4.90 -6.22 7.55
N GLN A 14 -5.36 -5.04 7.98
CA GLN A 14 -5.02 -4.50 9.31
C GLN A 14 -5.57 -5.38 10.45
N SER A 15 -6.77 -5.93 10.28
CA SER A 15 -7.36 -6.87 11.24
C SER A 15 -6.88 -8.32 11.07
N ALA A 16 -6.39 -8.68 9.88
CA ALA A 16 -6.01 -10.04 9.51
C ALA A 16 -4.51 -10.17 9.20
N ALA A 17 -3.66 -9.33 9.80
CA ALA A 17 -2.25 -9.22 9.44
C ALA A 17 -1.48 -10.55 9.54
N ALA A 18 -1.76 -11.35 10.58
CA ALA A 18 -1.13 -12.67 10.74
C ALA A 18 -1.52 -13.64 9.61
N GLU A 19 -2.80 -13.68 9.25
CA GLU A 19 -3.30 -14.50 8.14
C GLU A 19 -2.72 -14.04 6.80
N TYR A 20 -2.70 -12.73 6.56
CA TYR A 20 -2.14 -12.15 5.34
C TYR A 20 -0.67 -12.51 5.17
N ARG A 21 0.14 -12.41 6.24
CA ARG A 21 1.56 -12.77 6.20
C ARG A 21 1.80 -14.26 6.04
N ALA A 22 0.92 -15.12 6.56
CA ALA A 22 1.05 -16.56 6.44
C ALA A 22 0.88 -17.05 5.00
N ASP A 23 -0.09 -16.50 4.26
CA ASP A 23 -0.30 -16.82 2.85
C ASP A 23 -0.98 -15.66 2.11
N ARG A 24 -0.13 -14.76 1.57
CA ARG A 24 -0.59 -13.59 0.83
C ARG A 24 -1.42 -13.98 -0.38
N ALA A 25 -0.96 -14.95 -1.18
CA ALA A 25 -1.62 -15.34 -2.42
C ALA A 25 -3.04 -15.85 -2.16
N LYS A 26 -3.21 -16.70 -1.14
CA LYS A 26 -4.53 -17.18 -0.71
C LYS A 26 -5.42 -16.06 -0.20
N PHE A 27 -4.88 -15.10 0.55
CA PHE A 27 -5.66 -13.94 1.01
C PHE A 27 -6.11 -13.07 -0.16
N LEU A 28 -5.22 -12.77 -1.11
CA LEU A 28 -5.51 -11.97 -2.31
C LEU A 28 -6.55 -12.62 -3.23
N ALA A 29 -6.67 -13.96 -3.23
CA ALA A 29 -7.65 -14.68 -4.04
C ALA A 29 -9.11 -14.36 -3.65
N ARG A 30 -9.36 -13.84 -2.45
CA ARG A 30 -10.70 -13.43 -1.97
C ARG A 30 -11.25 -12.19 -2.66
N TYR A 31 -10.37 -11.41 -3.31
CA TYR A 31 -10.71 -10.11 -3.87
C TYR A 31 -10.67 -10.16 -5.41
N PRO A 32 -11.63 -9.49 -6.08
CA PRO A 32 -11.66 -9.37 -7.54
C PRO A 32 -10.68 -8.28 -8.02
N LEU A 33 -9.42 -8.38 -7.60
CA LEU A 33 -8.34 -7.50 -8.05
C LEU A 33 -7.83 -7.93 -9.42
N ARG A 34 -7.45 -6.93 -10.22
CA ARG A 34 -6.78 -7.17 -11.51
C ARG A 34 -5.44 -7.88 -11.30
N PRO A 35 -5.00 -8.75 -12.23
CA PRO A 35 -3.77 -9.53 -12.08
C PRO A 35 -2.54 -8.67 -11.77
N GLU A 36 -2.39 -7.52 -12.44
CA GLU A 36 -1.24 -6.63 -12.25
C GLU A 36 -1.22 -6.00 -10.84
N VAL A 37 -2.40 -5.79 -10.23
CA VAL A 37 -2.50 -5.31 -8.85
C VAL A 37 -2.09 -6.40 -7.88
N LYS A 38 -2.51 -7.66 -8.12
CA LYS A 38 -2.11 -8.81 -7.30
C LYS A 38 -0.60 -9.02 -7.34
N GLU A 39 0.01 -8.92 -8.52
CA GLU A 39 1.47 -9.01 -8.66
C GLU A 39 2.19 -7.88 -7.91
N ALA A 40 1.72 -6.63 -8.05
CA ALA A 40 2.28 -5.49 -7.34
C ALA A 40 2.19 -5.67 -5.81
N LEU A 41 1.07 -6.22 -5.33
CA LEU A 41 0.90 -6.57 -3.91
C LEU A 41 1.91 -7.63 -3.49
N LEU A 42 2.09 -8.72 -4.24
CA LEU A 42 3.02 -9.79 -3.89
C LEU A 42 4.49 -9.35 -3.91
N ARG A 43 4.85 -8.37 -4.76
CA ARG A 43 6.21 -7.82 -4.88
C ARG A 43 6.50 -6.64 -3.95
N ASP A 44 5.52 -6.21 -3.15
CA ASP A 44 5.62 -5.00 -2.34
C ASP A 44 6.00 -3.76 -3.17
N ASP A 45 5.39 -3.64 -4.35
CA ASP A 45 5.64 -2.56 -5.31
C ASP A 45 4.97 -1.25 -4.85
N VAL A 46 5.68 -0.53 -3.98
CA VAL A 46 5.25 0.77 -3.46
C VAL A 46 4.96 1.76 -4.60
N ALA A 47 5.73 1.71 -5.69
CA ALA A 47 5.62 2.66 -6.80
C ALA A 47 4.32 2.49 -7.57
N PHE A 48 3.95 1.24 -7.82
CA PHE A 48 2.70 0.91 -8.47
C PHE A 48 1.51 1.21 -7.55
N LEU A 49 1.60 0.90 -6.26
CA LEU A 49 0.46 1.02 -5.35
C LEU A 49 0.19 2.47 -4.90
N ALA A 50 1.23 3.30 -4.75
CA ALA A 50 1.13 4.68 -4.26
C ALA A 50 0.09 5.56 -4.98
N PRO A 51 0.07 5.67 -6.31
CA PRO A 51 -0.90 6.53 -7.00
C PRO A 51 -2.34 5.98 -6.99
N ARG A 52 -2.57 4.74 -6.53
CA ARG A 52 -3.86 4.03 -6.64
C ARG A 52 -4.70 4.10 -5.36
N VAL A 53 -4.11 4.50 -4.24
CA VAL A 53 -4.76 4.53 -2.92
C VAL A 53 -4.42 5.80 -2.13
N ASN A 54 -5.05 5.97 -0.98
CA ASN A 54 -4.64 6.99 -0.01
C ASN A 54 -3.29 6.61 0.63
N ALA A 55 -2.38 7.59 0.80
CA ALA A 55 -1.03 7.37 1.32
C ALA A 55 -1.01 6.82 2.77
N TYR A 56 -1.94 7.26 3.64
CA TYR A 56 -2.05 6.71 4.99
C TYR A 56 -2.50 5.25 4.96
N LEU A 57 -3.49 4.93 4.14
CA LEU A 57 -3.97 3.56 3.98
C LEU A 57 -2.88 2.64 3.44
N LEU A 58 -2.06 3.12 2.50
CA LEU A 58 -0.90 2.40 2.00
C LEU A 58 0.14 2.13 3.09
N ARG A 59 0.46 3.15 3.90
CA ARG A 59 1.39 3.04 5.03
C ARG A 59 0.93 1.98 6.04
N PHE A 60 -0.35 2.01 6.42
CA PHE A 60 -0.91 1.02 7.34
C PHE A 60 -0.90 -0.39 6.75
N TYR A 61 -1.24 -0.54 5.47
CA TYR A 61 -1.14 -1.82 4.76
C TYR A 61 0.28 -2.38 4.82
N PHE A 62 1.31 -1.58 4.52
CA PHE A 62 2.69 -2.07 4.52
C PHE A 62 3.19 -2.44 5.92
N GLY A 63 2.78 -1.69 6.96
CA GLY A 63 3.02 -2.09 8.35
C GLY A 63 2.36 -3.43 8.70
N ALA A 64 1.10 -3.61 8.30
CA ALA A 64 0.38 -4.88 8.47
C ALA A 64 0.96 -6.02 7.61
N ALA A 65 1.56 -5.72 6.46
CA ALA A 65 2.29 -6.68 5.63
C ALA A 65 3.67 -7.06 6.21
N GLY A 66 4.17 -6.32 7.21
CA GLY A 66 5.46 -6.59 7.88
C GLY A 66 6.62 -5.72 7.41
N MET A 67 6.38 -4.72 6.56
CA MET A 67 7.38 -3.72 6.21
C MET A 67 7.54 -2.72 7.35
N LYS A 68 8.79 -2.42 7.72
CA LYS A 68 9.09 -1.35 8.68
C LYS A 68 8.76 0.01 8.09
N ASP A 69 8.32 0.94 8.93
CA ASP A 69 7.91 2.27 8.49
C ASP A 69 9.05 3.04 7.79
N GLU A 70 10.27 2.94 8.32
CA GLU A 70 11.47 3.57 7.74
C GLU A 70 11.75 3.07 6.32
N GLU A 71 11.56 1.77 6.08
CA GLU A 71 11.73 1.15 4.76
C GLU A 71 10.64 1.62 3.79
N PHE A 72 9.40 1.73 4.25
CA PHE A 72 8.30 2.26 3.45
C PHE A 72 8.56 3.72 3.04
N ILE A 73 8.96 4.58 3.98
CA ILE A 73 9.27 5.99 3.71
C ILE A 73 10.46 6.12 2.76
N ARG A 74 11.50 5.28 2.92
CA ARG A 74 12.64 5.23 2.00
C ARG A 74 12.20 4.93 0.57
N ARG A 75 11.45 3.84 0.36
CA ARG A 75 10.93 3.47 -0.97
C ARG A 75 10.04 4.55 -1.56
N LEU A 76 9.14 5.13 -0.76
CA LEU A 76 8.24 6.20 -1.21
C LEU A 76 9.02 7.43 -1.73
N ARG A 77 10.13 7.80 -1.06
CA ARG A 77 11.01 8.90 -1.48
C ARG A 77 11.79 8.59 -2.76
N GLU A 78 12.19 7.34 -2.97
CA GLU A 78 12.86 6.90 -4.20
C GLU A 78 11.94 6.99 -5.44
N ILE A 79 10.62 6.90 -5.22
CA ILE A 79 9.60 6.95 -6.27
C ILE A 79 9.17 8.38 -6.59
N ALA A 80 9.15 9.27 -5.60
CA ALA A 80 8.79 10.65 -5.80
C ALA A 80 9.96 11.38 -6.50
N PRO A 81 9.90 11.75 -7.79
CA PRO A 81 10.79 12.81 -8.27
C PRO A 81 10.51 14.02 -7.39
N ALA A 82 11.56 14.71 -6.94
CA ALA A 82 11.48 15.90 -6.08
C ALA A 82 10.43 16.89 -6.60
N LYS A 83 9.19 16.72 -6.20
CA LYS A 83 8.08 17.63 -6.42
C LYS A 83 7.27 17.65 -5.13
N SER A 84 7.27 18.85 -4.58
CA SER A 84 6.51 19.36 -3.45
C SER A 84 6.87 18.87 -2.04
N VAL A 85 7.97 19.43 -1.52
CA VAL A 85 7.99 20.08 -0.18
C VAL A 85 7.10 21.35 -0.21
N ALA A 86 5.93 21.28 -0.85
CA ALA A 86 5.01 22.41 -1.04
C ALA A 86 3.67 22.18 -0.32
N ALA A 87 3.53 21.07 0.41
CA ALA A 87 2.42 20.84 1.34
C ALA A 87 2.73 21.32 2.77
N GLU A 88 3.96 21.75 3.06
CA GLU A 88 4.36 22.31 4.37
C GLU A 88 3.94 23.79 4.57
N ALA A 89 3.28 24.42 3.60
CA ALA A 89 2.82 25.81 3.70
C ALA A 89 1.28 25.97 3.84
N ALA A 90 0.55 24.92 4.24
CA ALA A 90 -0.92 24.95 4.35
C ALA A 90 -1.48 24.62 5.74
N HIS A 91 -0.64 24.62 6.78
CA HIS A 91 -1.08 24.73 8.17
C HIS A 91 -0.38 25.93 8.82
N GLY A 92 -0.84 27.12 8.41
CA GLY A 92 -0.77 28.32 9.25
C GLY A 92 -1.98 28.38 10.19
#